data_AF-A0A316IJY0-F1
#
_entry.id   AF-A0A316IJY0-F1
#
_cell.length_a   1.000
_cell.length_b   1.000
_cell.length_c   1.000
_cell.angle_alpha   90.00
_cell.angle_beta   90.00
_cell.angle_gamma   90.00
#
_symmetry.space_group_name_H-M   'P 1'
#
loop_
_entity.id
_entity.type
_entity.pdbx_description
1 polymer ?
#
loop_
_entity_poly.entity_id
_entity_poly.type
_entity_poly.pdbx_seq_one_letter_code
_entity_poly.pdbx_strand_id
1 'polypeptide(L)'
;MLHDPLTGLPGHALLLDRLEQSLIRARTRGTLVTLVLITSPDSLLDAARALRAGLRPDFTVARYGDAVLAVLAEHDFGDGSPISSLIRQLVGDSPQIHWVTSDGDAAPDDMIATAENR
;
A
#
# COMPACT_ATOMS: atom_id res chain seq x y z
N MET A 1 1.52 7.77 -16.74
CA MET A 1 2.74 6.93 -16.82
C MET A 1 2.53 5.72 -15.92
N LEU A 2 2.72 4.49 -16.41
CA LEU A 2 2.36 3.28 -15.64
C LEU A 2 3.36 2.95 -14.53
N HIS A 3 4.63 3.27 -14.78
CA HIS A 3 5.71 3.18 -13.80
C HIS A 3 6.33 4.55 -13.59
N ASP A 4 6.78 4.81 -12.39
CA ASP A 4 7.53 5.99 -12.01
C ASP A 4 9.01 5.85 -12.40
N PRO A 5 9.66 6.85 -13.04
CA PRO A 5 10.99 6.68 -13.58
C PRO A 5 12.09 6.76 -12.50
N LEU A 6 11.78 7.36 -11.34
CA LEU A 6 12.73 7.53 -10.24
C LEU A 6 12.88 6.24 -9.42
N THR A 7 11.76 5.56 -9.18
CA THR A 7 11.69 4.37 -8.31
C THR A 7 11.52 3.07 -9.10
N GLY A 8 11.04 3.13 -10.34
CA GLY A 8 10.64 1.97 -11.13
C GLY A 8 9.40 1.25 -10.59
N LEU A 9 8.71 1.84 -9.62
CA LEU A 9 7.47 1.30 -9.04
C LEU A 9 6.27 1.61 -9.95
N PRO A 10 5.19 0.82 -9.87
CA PRO A 10 3.84 1.25 -10.26
C PRO A 10 3.57 2.69 -9.86
N GLY A 11 3.06 3.50 -10.79
CA GLY A 11 2.56 4.84 -10.49
C GLY A 11 1.11 4.82 -9.98
N HIS A 12 0.59 6.00 -9.65
CA HIS A 12 -0.76 6.19 -9.11
C HIS A 12 -1.87 5.47 -9.89
N ALA A 13 -1.86 5.57 -11.23
CA ALA A 13 -2.89 4.94 -12.06
C ALA A 13 -2.91 3.40 -11.93
N LEU A 14 -1.75 2.77 -11.82
CA LEU A 14 -1.67 1.31 -11.65
C LEU A 14 -2.03 0.89 -10.22
N LEU A 15 -1.72 1.72 -9.21
CA LEU A 15 -2.17 1.47 -7.84
C LEU A 15 -3.70 1.42 -7.76
N LEU A 16 -4.39 2.39 -8.38
CA LEU A 16 -5.85 2.47 -8.35
C LEU A 16 -6.50 1.25 -9.03
N ASP A 17 -6.02 0.88 -10.22
CA ASP A 17 -6.46 -0.35 -10.91
C ASP A 17 -6.27 -1.61 -10.03
N ARG A 18 -5.12 -1.71 -9.35
CA ARG A 18 -4.86 -2.85 -8.46
C ARG A 18 -5.75 -2.84 -7.22
N LEU A 19 -6.03 -1.68 -6.64
CA LEU A 19 -6.95 -1.53 -5.51
C LEU A 19 -8.37 -1.97 -5.90
N GLU A 20 -8.89 -1.49 -7.02
CA GLU A 20 -10.20 -1.91 -7.55
C GLU A 20 -10.28 -3.44 -7.70
N GLN A 21 -9.28 -4.04 -8.36
CA GLN A 21 -9.23 -5.47 -8.56
C GLN A 21 -9.15 -6.26 -7.24
N SER A 22 -8.35 -5.80 -6.27
CA SER A 22 -8.22 -6.44 -4.96
C SER A 22 -9.52 -6.37 -4.17
N LEU A 23 -10.24 -5.25 -4.20
CA LEU A 23 -11.53 -5.12 -3.50
C LEU A 23 -12.60 -6.03 -4.08
N ILE A 24 -12.69 -6.11 -5.40
CA ILE A 24 -13.60 -7.05 -6.08
C ILE A 24 -13.27 -8.50 -5.67
N ARG A 25 -11.98 -8.85 -5.60
CA ARG A 25 -11.54 -10.19 -5.18
C ARG A 25 -11.90 -10.46 -3.72
N ALA A 26 -11.62 -9.52 -2.83
CA ALA A 26 -11.91 -9.64 -1.40
C ALA A 26 -13.38 -9.90 -1.13
N ARG A 27 -14.27 -9.09 -1.71
CA ARG A 27 -15.72 -9.27 -1.61
C ARG A 27 -16.19 -10.64 -2.11
N THR A 28 -15.55 -11.14 -3.18
CA THR A 28 -15.93 -12.42 -3.79
C THR A 28 -15.40 -13.63 -3.03
N ARG A 29 -14.23 -13.49 -2.39
CA ARG A 29 -13.50 -14.58 -1.75
C ARG A 29 -13.63 -14.61 -0.22
N GLY A 30 -14.21 -13.57 0.37
CA GLY A 30 -14.25 -13.40 1.81
C GLY A 30 -12.87 -13.14 2.42
N THR A 31 -11.99 -12.46 1.67
CA THR A 31 -10.67 -12.02 2.16
C THR A 31 -10.69 -10.52 2.43
N LEU A 32 -9.57 -9.98 2.90
CA LEU A 32 -9.39 -8.57 3.24
C LEU A 32 -8.30 -7.94 2.37
N VAL A 33 -8.40 -6.63 2.22
CA VAL A 33 -7.41 -5.78 1.55
C VAL A 33 -6.99 -4.68 2.52
N THR A 34 -5.70 -4.51 2.70
CA THR A 34 -5.12 -3.37 3.42
C THR A 34 -4.40 -2.45 2.44
N LEU A 35 -4.74 -1.17 2.45
CA LEU A 35 -3.96 -0.11 1.84
C LEU A 35 -3.14 0.59 2.93
N VAL A 36 -1.84 0.73 2.72
CA VAL A 36 -0.91 1.43 3.60
C VAL A 36 -0.29 2.60 2.83
N LEU A 37 -0.35 3.81 3.40
CA LEU A 37 0.38 4.98 2.92
C LEU A 37 1.57 5.24 3.84
N ILE A 38 2.72 5.49 3.22
CA ILE A 38 4.00 5.73 3.89
C ILE A 38 4.47 7.11 3.46
N THR A 39 4.51 8.05 4.40
CA THR A 39 4.90 9.44 4.16
C THR A 39 6.15 9.80 4.95
N SER A 40 6.86 10.83 4.48
CA SER A 40 8.09 11.33 5.09
C SER A 40 9.19 10.27 5.35
N PRO A 41 9.48 9.33 4.40
CA PRO A 41 10.64 8.47 4.55
C PRO A 41 11.93 9.29 4.42
N ASP A 42 12.98 8.93 5.18
CA ASP A 42 14.29 9.60 5.12
C ASP A 42 14.90 9.55 3.70
N SER A 43 14.71 8.41 3.01
CA SER A 43 15.07 8.23 1.61
C SER A 43 13.96 7.46 0.90
N LEU A 44 13.25 8.15 0.01
CA LEU A 44 12.17 7.56 -0.79
C LEU A 44 12.67 6.36 -1.61
N LEU A 45 13.87 6.46 -2.18
CA LEU A 45 14.44 5.42 -3.03
C LEU A 45 14.86 4.20 -2.24
N ASP A 46 15.47 4.38 -1.06
CA ASP A 46 15.88 3.25 -0.22
C ASP A 46 14.67 2.58 0.42
N ALA A 47 13.66 3.36 0.84
CA ALA A 47 12.39 2.82 1.28
C ALA A 47 11.71 1.99 0.17
N ALA A 48 11.62 2.52 -1.05
CA ALA A 48 11.06 1.80 -2.19
C ALA A 48 11.81 0.47 -2.47
N ARG A 49 13.14 0.48 -2.40
CA ARG A 49 13.97 -0.72 -2.56
C ARG A 49 13.75 -1.73 -1.43
N ALA A 50 13.74 -1.28 -0.18
CA ALA A 50 13.54 -2.12 0.99
C ALA A 50 12.17 -2.80 0.97
N LEU A 51 11.10 -2.06 0.64
CA LEU A 51 9.75 -2.60 0.51
C LEU A 51 9.68 -3.65 -0.61
N ARG A 52 10.24 -3.34 -1.79
CA ARG A 52 10.22 -4.27 -2.92
C ARG A 52 11.00 -5.56 -2.65
N ALA A 53 12.06 -5.49 -1.84
CA ALA A 53 12.87 -6.66 -1.48
C ALA A 53 12.30 -7.45 -0.29
N GLY A 54 11.67 -6.77 0.67
CA GLY A 54 11.23 -7.35 1.94
C GLY A 54 9.76 -7.78 1.99
N LEU A 55 8.90 -7.25 1.11
CA LEU A 55 7.50 -7.63 1.05
C LEU A 55 7.26 -8.84 0.14
N ARG A 56 6.16 -9.54 0.39
CA ARG A 56 5.75 -10.69 -0.41
C ARG A 56 5.47 -10.27 -1.87
N PRO A 57 5.73 -11.13 -2.87
CA PRO A 57 5.56 -10.77 -4.28
C PRO A 57 4.12 -10.45 -4.71
N ASP A 58 3.13 -10.90 -3.95
CA ASP A 58 1.71 -10.63 -4.17
C ASP A 58 1.26 -9.29 -3.58
N PHE A 59 2.11 -8.61 -2.80
CA PHE A 59 1.85 -7.24 -2.37
C PHE A 59 2.23 -6.27 -3.49
N THR A 60 1.41 -5.25 -3.70
CA THR A 60 1.74 -4.18 -4.64
C THR A 60 2.43 -3.05 -3.88
N VAL A 61 3.64 -2.69 -4.29
CA VAL A 61 4.32 -1.47 -3.84
C VAL A 61 4.23 -0.45 -4.97
N ALA A 62 3.75 0.76 -4.68
CA ALA A 62 3.55 1.81 -5.68
C ALA A 62 4.04 3.17 -5.19
N ARG A 63 4.36 4.04 -6.14
CA ARG A 63 4.52 5.47 -5.86
C ARG A 63 3.15 6.14 -5.94
N TYR A 64 2.68 6.63 -4.80
CA TYR A 64 1.38 7.28 -4.68
C TYR A 64 1.45 8.77 -5.01
N GLY A 65 2.46 9.45 -4.47
CA GLY A 65 2.70 10.86 -4.71
C GLY A 65 4.20 11.19 -4.69
N ASP A 66 4.53 12.48 -4.66
CA ASP A 66 5.91 12.94 -4.78
C ASP A 66 6.82 12.36 -3.71
N ALA A 67 6.35 12.30 -2.46
CA ALA A 67 7.06 11.75 -1.31
C ALA A 67 6.27 10.66 -0.57
N VAL A 68 5.33 10.01 -1.28
CA VAL A 68 4.42 9.01 -0.67
C VAL A 68 4.52 7.69 -1.41
N LEU A 69 4.77 6.63 -0.66
CA LEU A 69 4.69 5.25 -1.13
C LEU A 69 3.39 4.63 -0.66
N ALA A 70 2.84 3.72 -1.46
CA ALA A 70 1.69 2.92 -1.11
C ALA A 70 2.04 1.43 -1.14
N VAL A 71 1.48 0.68 -0.20
CA VAL A 71 1.48 -0.79 -0.19
C VAL A 71 0.05 -1.28 -0.17
N LEU A 72 -0.30 -2.15 -1.11
CA LEU A 72 -1.57 -2.85 -1.16
C LEU A 72 -1.32 -4.33 -0.86
N ALA A 73 -2.03 -4.86 0.13
CA ALA A 73 -1.84 -6.21 0.63
C ALA A 73 -3.18 -6.93 0.80
N GLU A 74 -3.33 -8.10 0.18
CA GLU A 74 -4.44 -9.01 0.41
C GLU A 74 -4.08 -9.99 1.54
N HIS A 75 -5.04 -10.28 2.42
CA HIS A 75 -4.85 -11.21 3.55
C HIS A 75 -6.18 -11.83 3.99
N ASP A 76 -6.12 -12.96 4.69
CA ASP A 76 -7.32 -13.75 4.99
C ASP A 76 -8.08 -13.28 6.24
N PHE A 77 -7.41 -12.60 7.19
CA PHE A 77 -7.98 -12.21 8.46
C PHE A 77 -7.18 -11.12 9.17
N GLY A 78 -7.84 -10.43 10.11
CA GLY A 78 -7.23 -9.40 10.94
C GLY A 78 -7.33 -8.02 10.31
N ASP A 79 -6.27 -7.23 10.43
CA ASP A 79 -6.21 -5.85 9.96
C ASP A 79 -4.82 -5.50 9.39
N GLY A 80 -4.61 -4.23 9.06
CA GLY A 80 -3.34 -3.72 8.55
C GLY A 80 -2.20 -3.65 9.57
N SER A 81 -2.44 -3.91 10.86
CA SER A 81 -1.43 -3.74 11.91
C SER A 81 -0.16 -4.58 11.70
N PRO A 82 -0.25 -5.90 11.37
CA PRO A 82 0.96 -6.70 11.11
C PRO A 82 1.74 -6.21 9.88
N ILE A 83 1.03 -5.81 8.83
CA ILE A 83 1.64 -5.28 7.60
C ILE A 83 2.34 -3.96 7.89
N SER A 84 1.70 -3.07 8.65
CA SER A 84 2.29 -1.79 9.05
C SER A 84 3.53 -1.97 9.93
N SER A 85 3.53 -2.97 10.81
CA SER A 85 4.67 -3.33 11.67
C SER A 85 5.85 -3.84 10.85
N LEU A 86 5.58 -4.72 9.87
CA LEU A 86 6.59 -5.20 8.93
C LEU A 86 7.17 -4.04 8.10
N ILE A 87 6.33 -3.14 7.60
CA ILE A 87 6.78 -1.96 6.86
C ILE A 87 7.72 -1.12 7.73
N ARG A 88 7.36 -0.82 8.99
CA ARG A 88 8.27 -0.12 9.94
C ARG A 88 9.61 -0.82 10.08
N GLN A 89 9.63 -2.14 10.20
CA GLN A 89 10.89 -2.90 10.28
C GLN A 89 11.76 -2.76 9.02
N LEU A 90 11.13 -2.63 7.84
CA LEU A 90 11.84 -2.52 6.57
C LEU A 90 12.35 -1.11 6.28
N VAL A 91 11.56 -0.07 6.60
CA VAL A 91 11.87 1.32 6.23
C VAL A 91 12.33 2.19 7.41
N GLY A 92 12.36 1.63 8.62
CA GLY A 92 12.75 2.32 9.84
C GLY A 92 11.58 2.99 10.58
N ASP A 93 11.92 3.73 11.64
CA ASP A 93 10.94 4.36 12.54
C ASP A 93 10.55 5.79 12.14
N SER A 94 11.34 6.44 11.29
CA SER A 94 11.11 7.81 10.81
C SER A 94 9.79 8.02 10.06
N PRO A 95 9.34 7.14 9.14
CA PRO A 95 8.17 7.42 8.32
C PRO A 95 6.85 7.33 9.11
N GLN A 96 5.91 8.19 8.71
CA GLN A 96 4.53 8.11 9.16
C GLN A 96 3.80 7.08 8.29
N ILE A 97 3.07 6.19 8.95
CA ILE A 97 2.41 5.06 8.31
C ILE A 97 0.96 5.04 8.73
N HIS A 98 0.09 5.16 7.74
CA HIS A 98 -1.36 5.15 7.90
C HIS A 98 -1.94 4.03 7.06
N TRP A 99 -2.97 3.37 7.56
CA TRP A 99 -3.55 2.24 6.86
C TRP A 99 -5.04 2.12 7.10
N VAL A 100 -5.69 1.47 6.15
CA VAL A 100 -7.10 1.10 6.18
C VAL A 100 -7.25 -0.32 5.65
N THR A 101 -8.16 -1.08 6.27
CA THR A 101 -8.51 -2.43 5.84
C THR A 101 -9.98 -2.46 5.41
N SER A 102 -10.28 -3.17 4.32
CA SER A 102 -11.63 -3.43 3.85
C SER A 102 -11.78 -4.89 3.42
N ASP A 103 -12.98 -5.41 3.56
CA ASP A 103 -13.44 -6.70 3.03
C ASP A 103 -13.92 -6.63 1.56
N GLY A 104 -13.78 -5.47 0.92
CA GLY A 104 -14.18 -5.25 -0.47
C GLY A 104 -15.49 -4.50 -0.66
N ASP A 105 -16.17 -4.10 0.42
CA ASP A 105 -17.40 -3.30 0.35
C ASP A 105 -17.14 -1.78 0.29
N ALA A 106 -15.92 -1.33 0.60
CA ALA A 106 -15.53 0.06 0.46
C ALA A 106 -15.23 0.43 -1.00
N ALA A 107 -15.57 1.65 -1.42
CA ALA A 107 -15.10 2.18 -2.68
C ALA A 107 -13.58 2.45 -2.62
N PRO A 108 -12.84 2.32 -3.74
CA PRO A 108 -11.40 2.63 -3.79
C PRO A 108 -11.08 4.05 -3.30
N ASP A 109 -11.85 5.04 -3.75
CA ASP A 109 -11.67 6.44 -3.37
C ASP A 109 -11.89 6.67 -1.87
N ASP A 110 -12.87 5.97 -1.27
CA ASP A 110 -13.15 6.05 0.17
C ASP A 110 -12.00 5.46 0.99
N MET A 111 -11.41 4.35 0.54
CA MET A 111 -10.23 3.78 1.19
C MET A 111 -9.03 4.71 1.09
N ILE A 112 -8.77 5.29 -0.08
CA ILE A 112 -7.69 6.25 -0.26
C ILE A 112 -7.88 7.44 0.68
N ALA A 113 -9.07 8.07 0.64
CA ALA A 113 -9.40 9.19 1.51
C ALA A 113 -9.27 8.83 3.00
N THR A 114 -9.65 7.62 3.40
CA THR A 114 -9.49 7.17 4.79
C THR A 114 -8.03 6.99 5.18
N ALA A 115 -7.19 6.46 4.27
CA ALA A 115 -5.76 6.28 4.51
C ALA A 115 -4.99 7.61 4.57
N GLU A 116 -5.46 8.64 3.86
CA GLU A 116 -4.87 9.99 3.89
C GLU A 116 -5.22 10.79 5.16
N ASN A 117 -6.38 10.52 5.77
CA ASN A 117 -6.91 11.28 6.91
C ASN A 117 -6.60 10.64 8.28
N ARG A 118 -5.92 9.50 8.31
CA ARG A 118 -5.42 8.84 9.53
C ARG A 118 -3.95 9.11 9.71
#